data_AF-A0A6N9C4Z4-F1
#
_entry.id   AF-A0A6N9C4Z4-F1
#
_cell.length_a   1.000
_cell.length_b   1.000
_cell.length_c   1.000
_cell.angle_alpha   90.00
_cell.angle_beta   90.00
_cell.angle_gamma   90.00
#
_symmetry.space_group_name_H-M   'P 1'
#
loop_
_entity.id
_entity.type
_entity.pdbx_description
1 polymer ?
#
loop_
_entity_poly.entity_id
_entity_poly.type
_entity_poly.pdbx_seq_one_letter_code
_entity_poly.pdbx_strand_id
1 'polypeptide(L)' 'TSSFVGSVENTTGNILKNVRVEVHLSNGTELGPTTPKDLSPSESMKIELDATGQTFDTWSAHPEVG' A
#
# COMPACT_ATOMS: atom_id res chain seq x y z
N THR A 1 -7.93 -3.53 -16.60
CA THR A 1 -7.09 -2.49 -15.97
C THR A 1 -5.94 -3.19 -15.27
N SER A 2 -4.78 -2.54 -15.21
CA SER A 2 -3.63 -3.09 -14.47
C SER A 2 -3.63 -2.43 -13.11
N SER A 3 -3.69 -3.20 -12.02
CA SER A 3 -3.70 -2.66 -10.67
C SER A 3 -2.88 -3.54 -9.73
N PHE A 4 -2.36 -2.92 -8.68
CA PHE A 4 -1.81 -3.62 -7.53
C PHE A 4 -2.94 -3.89 -6.56
N VAL A 5 -3.23 -5.17 -6.32
CA VAL A 5 -4.29 -5.62 -5.40
C VAL A 5 -3.65 -6.48 -4.32
N GLY A 6 -3.92 -6.16 -3.06
CA GLY A 6 -3.36 -6.89 -1.94
C GLY A 6 -3.96 -6.47 -0.61
N SER A 7 -3.24 -6.75 0.47
CA SER A 7 -3.59 -6.30 1.81
C SER A 7 -2.35 -5.99 2.62
N VAL A 8 -2.48 -5.07 3.57
CA VAL A 8 -1.53 -4.90 4.68
C VAL A 8 -2.22 -5.28 5.98
N GLU A 9 -1.50 -6.02 6.82
CA GLU A 9 -1.96 -6.50 8.12
C GLU A 9 -1.09 -5.89 9.23
N ASN A 10 -1.74 -5.45 10.31
CA ASN A 10 -1.04 -5.11 11.53
C ASN A 10 -0.71 -6.39 12.32
N THR A 11 0.53 -6.85 12.23
CA THR A 11 1.03 -8.01 12.98
C THR A 11 1.55 -7.66 14.39
N THR A 12 1.42 -6.40 14.81
CA THR A 12 1.86 -5.92 16.11
C THR A 12 0.77 -6.08 17.17
N GLY A 13 1.14 -5.90 18.44
CA GLY A 13 0.20 -5.92 19.58
C GLY A 13 -0.50 -4.59 19.86
N ASN A 14 -0.27 -3.54 19.07
CA ASN A 14 -0.83 -2.20 19.31
C ASN A 14 -1.67 -1.72 18.12
N ILE A 15 -2.55 -0.74 18.34
CA ILE A 15 -3.20 -0.03 17.23
C ILE A 15 -2.14 0.78 16.48
N LEU A 16 -1.98 0.54 15.18
CA LEU A 16 -1.16 1.37 14.29
C LEU A 16 -2.02 2.48 13.72
N LYS A 17 -1.53 3.71 13.79
CA LYS A 17 -2.25 4.92 13.34
C LYS A 17 -1.88 5.28 11.91
N ASN A 18 -2.86 5.76 11.15
CA ASN A 18 -2.67 6.27 9.79
C ASN A 18 -1.88 5.32 8.86
N VAL A 19 -2.17 4.02 8.92
CA VAL A 19 -1.53 3.03 8.04
C VAL A 19 -1.91 3.36 6.60
N ARG A 20 -0.90 3.45 5.74
CA ARG A 20 -1.04 3.72 4.31
C ARG A 20 -0.02 2.90 3.53
N VAL A 21 -0.31 2.64 2.26
CA VAL A 21 0.58 1.88 1.39
C VAL A 21 0.83 2.67 0.11
N GLU A 22 2.08 2.70 -0.31
CA GLU A 22 2.54 3.21 -1.60
C GLU A 22 3.20 2.07 -2.40
N VAL A 23 3.21 2.21 -3.73
CA VAL A 23 3.96 1.32 -4.62
C VAL A 23 4.87 2.16 -5.50
N HIS A 24 6.18 1.92 -5.41
CA HIS A 24 7.19 2.59 -6.19
C HIS A 24 7.51 1.73 -7.41
N LEU A 25 7.37 2.31 -8.60
CA LEU A 25 7.65 1.65 -9.86
C LEU A 25 9.07 1.97 -10.33
N SER A 26 9.72 1.05 -11.06
CA SER A 26 11.09 1.24 -11.55
C SER A 26 11.26 2.38 -12.55
N ASN A 27 10.15 2.91 -13.08
CA ASN A 27 10.12 4.07 -13.96
C ASN A 27 10.11 5.42 -13.20
N GLY A 28 10.16 5.40 -11.87
CA GLY A 28 10.12 6.58 -11.01
C GLY A 28 8.72 7.07 -10.63
N THR A 29 7.66 6.44 -11.14
CA THR A 29 6.28 6.72 -10.71
C THR A 29 6.01 6.10 -9.35
N GLU A 30 5.33 6.85 -8.48
CA GLU A 30 4.78 6.37 -7.22
C GLU A 30 3.26 6.28 -7.33
N LEU A 31 2.69 5.16 -6.88
CA LEU A 31 1.26 4.93 -6.81
C LEU A 31 0.80 5.03 -5.35
N GLY A 32 -0.25 5.80 -5.09
CA GLY A 32 -0.76 6.05 -3.74
C GLY A 32 -0.33 7.41 -3.17
N PRO A 33 -0.27 7.57 -1.83
CA PRO A 33 -0.63 6.56 -0.83
C PRO A 33 -2.12 6.20 -0.88
N THR A 34 -2.47 5.02 -0.37
CA THR A 34 -3.87 4.72 -0.05
C THR A 34 -4.43 5.69 0.97
N THR A 35 -5.75 5.86 1.02
CA THR A 35 -6.43 6.55 2.11
C THR A 35 -5.97 5.96 3.46
N PRO A 36 -5.44 6.78 4.40
CA PRO A 36 -4.95 6.28 5.67
C PRO A 36 -6.06 5.60 6.49
N LYS A 37 -5.68 4.54 7.20
CA LYS A 37 -6.58 3.83 8.11
C LYS A 37 -5.85 3.39 9.37
N ASP A 38 -6.48 3.56 10.52
CA ASP A 38 -6.01 2.91 11.76
C ASP A 38 -6.25 1.41 11.69
N LEU A 39 -5.25 0.61 12.05
CA LEU A 39 -5.37 -0.85 12.11
C LEU A 39 -5.19 -1.34 13.55
N SER A 40 -6.20 -2.03 14.05
CA SER A 40 -6.10 -2.80 15.30
C SER A 40 -5.15 -3.99 15.14
N PRO A 41 -4.65 -4.59 16.24
CA PRO A 41 -3.88 -5.85 16.15
C PRO A 41 -4.61 -6.91 15.33
N SER A 42 -3.89 -7.55 14.40
CA SER A 42 -4.37 -8.54 13.43
C SER A 42 -5.43 -8.02 12.44
N GLU A 43 -5.72 -6.72 12.44
CA GLU A 43 -6.60 -6.12 11.45
C GLU A 43 -5.86 -5.95 10.12
N SER A 44 -6.55 -6.23 9.02
CA SER A 44 -6.06 -6.00 7.66
C SER A 44 -6.85 -4.90 6.96
N MET A 45 -6.18 -4.15 6.07
CA MET A 45 -6.83 -3.33 5.06
C MET A 45 -6.51 -3.85 3.66
N LYS A 46 -7.53 -3.84 2.79
CA LYS A 46 -7.36 -4.11 1.36
C LYS A 46 -6.72 -2.90 0.69
N ILE A 47 -5.86 -3.18 -0.26
CA ILE A 47 -5.15 -2.20 -1.08
C ILE A 47 -5.55 -2.44 -2.53
N GLU A 48 -5.90 -1.37 -3.22
CA GLU A 48 -6.04 -1.33 -4.66
C GLU A 48 -5.47 -0.01 -5.17
N LEU A 49 -4.44 -0.09 -6.02
CA LEU A 49 -3.79 1.06 -6.65
C LEU A 49 -3.74 0.84 -8.16
N ASP A 50 -4.30 1.80 -8.91
CA ASP A 50 -4.32 1.73 -10.37
C ASP A 50 -2.94 1.98 -10.96
N ALA A 51 -2.50 1.08 -11.83
CA ALA A 51 -1.27 1.15 -12.59
C ALA A 51 -1.53 1.21 -14.11
N THR A 52 -2.77 1.47 -14.51
CA THR A 52 -3.16 1.55 -15.92
C THR A 52 -2.34 2.64 -16.63
N GLY A 53 -1.73 2.28 -17.76
CA GLY A 53 -0.87 3.18 -18.53
C GLY A 53 0.57 3.28 -18.05
N GLN A 54 0.93 2.63 -16.94
CA GLN A 54 2.32 2.58 -16.47
C GLN A 54 3.11 1.49 -17.20
N THR A 55 4.32 1.81 -17.61
CA THR A 55 5.31 0.85 -18.12
C THR A 55 6.50 0.83 -17.17
N PHE A 56 6.81 -0.33 -16.60
CA PHE A 56 7.87 -0.54 -15.62
C PHE A 56 8.31 -2.01 -15.65
N ASP A 57 9.50 -2.30 -15.14
CA ASP A 57 10.06 -3.65 -15.09
C ASP A 57 9.93 -4.27 -13.69
N THR A 58 10.10 -3.46 -12.65
CA THR A 58 10.02 -3.88 -11.26
C THR A 58 9.22 -2.89 -10.42
N TRP A 59 8.81 -3.32 -9.24
CA TRP A 59 8.07 -2.50 -8.29
C TRP A 59 8.45 -2.88 -6.85
N SER A 60 8.18 -1.98 -5.92
CA SER A 60 8.36 -2.19 -4.47
C SER A 60 7.16 -1.61 -3.73
N ALA A 61 6.66 -2.32 -2.71
CA ALA A 61 5.58 -1.82 -1.85
C ALA A 61 6.15 -1.21 -0.57
N HIS A 62 5.58 -0.08 -0.16
CA HIS A 62 6.02 0.73 0.97
C HIS A 62 4.83 0.92 1.94
N PRO A 63 4.64 0.00 2.91
CA PRO A 63 3.69 0.23 4.00
C PRO A 63 4.29 1.21 5.00
N GLU A 64 3.53 2.24 5.35
CA GLU A 64 3.93 3.29 6.29
C GLU A 64 2.96 3.41 7.47
N VAL A 65 3.48 3.90 8.60
CA VAL A 65 2.73 4.18 9.83
C VAL A 65 3.15 5.55 10.35
N GLY A 66 2.20 6.36 10.80
CA GLY A 66 2.44 7.71 11.34
C GLY A 66 1.73 8.78 10.55
#